data_AF-A0A3D3NT55-F1
#
_entry.id   AF-A0A3D3NT55-F1
#
_cell.length_a   1.000
_cell.length_b   1.000
_cell.length_c   1.000
_cell.angle_alpha   90.00
_cell.angle_beta   90.00
_cell.angle_gamma   90.00
#
_symmetry.space_group_name_H-M   'P 1'
#
loop_
_entity.id
_entity.type
_entity.pdbx_description
1 polymer ?
#
loop_
_entity_poly.entity_id
_entity_poly.type
_entity_poly.pdbx_seq_one_letter_code
_entity_poly.pdbx_strand_id
1 'polypeptide(L)'
;MLQNLLHEDKALKKVAHTPKDQKPRFEWSAIAAGVTGSAPTAIKVKVGGDERDFDMGEIADTIGSALTDLLLARQNDQDIYNDQNRRLVLTILTAVLEEIQQQAGAQAGA
;
A
#
# COMPACT_ATOMS: atom_id res chain seq x y z
N MET A 1 12.33 -26.24 -1.65
CA MET A 1 11.26 -25.23 -1.51
C MET A 1 11.29 -24.49 -0.18
N LEU A 2 11.17 -25.16 0.98
CA LEU A 2 11.14 -24.50 2.30
C LEU A 2 12.39 -23.65 2.62
N GLN A 3 13.57 -24.09 2.22
CA GLN A 3 14.81 -23.32 2.43
C GLN A 3 14.77 -21.97 1.71
N ASN A 4 14.25 -21.90 0.48
CA ASN A 4 14.17 -20.63 -0.27
C ASN A 4 13.18 -19.66 0.38
N LEU A 5 12.01 -20.14 0.80
CA LEU A 5 11.02 -19.33 1.50
C LEU A 5 11.59 -18.71 2.79
N LEU A 6 12.39 -19.47 3.54
CA LEU A 6 12.97 -19.03 4.81
C LEU A 6 14.12 -18.03 4.59
N HIS A 7 14.84 -18.12 3.47
CA HIS A 7 15.83 -17.11 3.07
C HIS A 7 15.15 -15.82 2.59
N GLU A 8 14.08 -15.93 1.80
CA GLU A 8 13.28 -14.79 1.34
C GLU A 8 12.63 -14.05 2.51
N ASP A 9 12.03 -14.74 3.48
CA ASP A 9 11.46 -14.13 4.69
C ASP A 9 12.52 -13.39 5.51
N LYS A 10 13.71 -13.98 5.67
CA LYS A 10 14.83 -13.31 6.36
C LYS A 10 15.30 -12.06 5.61
N ALA A 11 15.36 -12.11 4.28
CA ALA A 11 15.73 -10.95 3.46
C ALA A 11 14.66 -9.86 3.57
N LEU A 12 13.38 -10.22 3.49
CA LEU A 12 12.25 -9.31 3.64
C LEU A 12 12.25 -8.61 5.00
N LYS A 13 12.47 -9.37 6.08
CA LYS A 13 12.60 -8.80 7.42
C LYS A 13 13.72 -7.77 7.49
N LYS A 14 14.88 -8.04 6.91
CA LYS A 14 15.98 -7.06 6.90
C LYS A 14 15.56 -5.77 6.18
N VAL A 15 15.00 -5.88 4.98
CA VAL A 15 14.60 -4.72 4.16
C VAL A 15 13.47 -3.92 4.80
N ALA A 16 12.47 -4.59 5.39
CA ALA A 16 11.36 -3.92 6.08
C ALA A 16 11.83 -3.09 7.28
N HIS A 17 12.89 -3.52 7.97
CA HIS A 17 13.50 -2.77 9.08
C HIS A 17 14.58 -1.76 8.62
N THR A 18 14.98 -1.79 7.36
CA THR A 18 15.91 -0.79 6.82
C THR A 18 15.25 0.59 6.84
N PRO A 19 15.93 1.62 7.38
CA PRO A 19 15.41 3.00 7.40
C PRO A 19 15.00 3.49 6.01
N LYS A 20 13.92 4.29 5.94
CA LYS A 20 13.35 4.78 4.67
C LYS A 20 14.32 5.63 3.86
N ASP A 21 15.28 6.29 4.51
CA ASP A 21 16.34 7.09 3.89
C ASP A 21 17.43 6.24 3.21
N GLN A 22 17.53 4.96 3.56
CA GLN A 22 18.48 4.01 2.96
C GLN A 22 17.83 3.16 1.86
N LYS A 23 16.55 3.39 1.56
CA LYS A 23 15.81 2.70 0.50
C LYS A 23 15.56 3.62 -0.68
N PRO A 24 15.51 3.07 -1.91
CA PRO A 24 15.01 3.79 -3.06
C PRO A 24 13.66 4.46 -2.75
N ARG A 25 13.57 5.76 -3.03
CA ARG A 25 12.37 6.56 -2.78
C ARG A 25 11.51 6.62 -4.03
N PHE A 26 10.22 6.43 -3.84
CA PHE A 26 9.21 6.63 -4.86
C PHE A 26 7.93 7.15 -4.21
N GLU A 27 7.34 8.17 -4.80
CA GLU A 27 6.11 8.82 -4.32
C GLU A 27 4.90 7.98 -4.76
N TRP A 28 4.64 6.88 -4.04
CA TRP A 28 3.51 5.99 -4.35
C TRP A 28 2.16 6.69 -4.18
N SER A 29 2.05 7.61 -3.23
CA SER A 29 0.92 8.52 -3.05
C SER A 29 0.55 9.29 -4.32
N ALA A 30 1.52 9.65 -5.18
CA ALA A 30 1.25 10.35 -6.43
C ALA A 30 0.45 9.48 -7.44
N ILE A 31 0.50 8.16 -7.31
CA ILE A 31 -0.31 7.25 -8.14
C ILE A 31 -1.79 7.34 -7.76
N ALA A 32 -2.09 7.59 -6.49
CA ALA A 32 -3.47 7.74 -6.01
C ALA A 32 -4.17 8.98 -6.58
N ALA A 33 -3.42 10.01 -7.00
CA ALA A 33 -3.98 11.23 -7.59
C ALA A 33 -4.77 10.98 -8.89
N GLY A 34 -4.52 9.86 -9.57
CA GLY A 34 -5.27 9.44 -10.76
C GLY A 34 -6.53 8.63 -10.47
N VAL A 35 -6.79 8.24 -9.21
CA VAL A 35 -7.99 7.53 -8.79
C VAL A 35 -9.13 8.52 -8.65
N THR A 36 -9.68 8.97 -9.78
CA THR A 36 -10.91 9.77 -9.83
C THR A 36 -12.13 8.85 -9.74
N GLY A 37 -12.17 7.99 -8.73
CA GLY A 37 -13.35 7.23 -8.35
C GLY A 37 -13.91 7.89 -7.10
N SER A 38 -15.17 8.33 -7.17
CA SER A 38 -15.93 9.07 -6.16
C SER A 38 -15.98 8.40 -4.78
N ALA A 39 -14.86 8.28 -4.08
CA ALA A 39 -14.89 8.09 -2.64
C ALA A 39 -15.37 9.41 -2.06
N PRO A 40 -16.46 9.42 -1.28
CA PRO A 40 -16.84 10.63 -0.58
C PRO A 40 -15.63 11.05 0.24
N THR A 41 -15.22 12.29 0.08
CA THR A 41 -14.19 13.02 0.83
C THR A 41 -14.47 13.09 2.35
N ALA A 42 -15.34 12.21 2.87
CA ALA A 42 -15.86 12.17 4.23
C ALA A 42 -15.86 10.75 4.82
N ILE A 43 -15.04 9.81 4.32
CA ILE A 43 -14.82 8.56 5.03
C ILE A 43 -13.93 8.86 6.25
N LYS A 44 -14.52 8.81 7.43
CA LYS A 44 -13.79 8.92 8.70
C LYS A 44 -13.41 7.52 9.18
N VAL A 45 -12.13 7.31 9.40
CA VAL A 45 -11.60 6.07 9.98
C VAL A 45 -11.26 6.27 11.45
N LYS A 46 -11.62 5.31 12.28
CA LYS A 46 -11.30 5.30 13.71
C LYS A 46 -10.02 4.50 13.95
N VAL A 47 -8.97 5.17 14.42
CA VAL A 47 -7.68 4.55 14.73
C VAL A 47 -7.31 4.90 16.17
N GLY A 48 -7.12 3.90 17.02
CA GLY A 48 -6.66 4.13 18.40
C GLY A 48 -7.61 4.94 19.30
N GLY A 49 -8.86 5.14 18.90
CA GLY A 49 -9.84 5.98 19.61
C GLY A 49 -10.16 7.29 18.90
N ASP A 50 -9.28 7.75 18.01
CA ASP A 50 -9.42 9.00 17.27
C ASP A 50 -10.03 8.76 15.88
N GLU A 51 -10.93 9.65 15.45
CA GLU A 51 -11.45 9.66 14.09
C GLU A 51 -10.63 10.64 13.23
N ARG A 52 -10.10 10.15 12.12
CA ARG A 52 -9.41 10.97 11.12
C ARG A 52 -9.95 10.72 9.73
N ASP A 53 -9.66 11.64 8.83
CA ASP A 53 -10.02 11.49 7.42
C ASP A 53 -9.17 10.38 6.79
N PHE A 54 -9.84 9.58 5.97
CA PHE A 54 -9.20 8.57 5.16
C PHE A 54 -8.37 9.23 4.05
N ASP A 55 -7.09 8.86 3.97
CA ASP A 55 -6.15 9.36 2.96
C ASP A 55 -5.73 8.24 2.01
N MET A 56 -6.15 8.35 0.76
CA MET A 56 -5.78 7.41 -0.30
C MET A 56 -4.27 7.40 -0.57
N GLY A 57 -3.60 8.55 -0.44
CA GLY A 57 -2.16 8.68 -0.64
C GLY A 57 -1.39 7.88 0.38
N GLU A 58 -1.81 7.91 1.65
CA GLU A 58 -1.20 7.12 2.73
C GLU A 58 -1.36 5.61 2.50
N ILE A 59 -2.50 5.17 1.98
CA ILE A 59 -2.72 3.75 1.64
C ILE A 59 -1.86 3.33 0.46
N ALA A 60 -1.77 4.16 -0.59
CA ALA A 60 -0.89 3.90 -1.73
C ALA A 60 0.58 3.82 -1.29
N ASP A 61 1.03 4.73 -0.42
CA ASP A 61 2.37 4.70 0.17
C ASP A 61 2.62 3.44 0.99
N THR A 62 1.63 2.99 1.75
CA THR A 62 1.75 1.76 2.54
C THR A 62 1.89 0.53 1.65
N ILE A 63 1.02 0.38 0.64
CA ILE A 63 1.04 -0.76 -0.29
C ILE A 63 2.33 -0.74 -1.14
N GLY A 64 2.66 0.42 -1.70
CA GLY A 64 3.84 0.59 -2.55
C GLY A 64 5.15 0.40 -1.80
N SER A 65 5.24 0.86 -0.54
CA SER A 65 6.40 0.60 0.32
C SER A 65 6.56 -0.88 0.60
N ALA A 66 5.47 -1.61 0.90
CA ALA A 66 5.54 -3.05 1.12
C ALA A 66 5.96 -3.81 -0.15
N LEU A 67 5.47 -3.41 -1.32
CA LEU A 67 5.89 -3.97 -2.60
C LEU A 67 7.37 -3.69 -2.89
N THR A 68 7.83 -2.47 -2.61
CA THR A 68 9.25 -2.08 -2.73
C THR A 68 10.12 -2.96 -1.84
N ASP A 69 9.74 -3.13 -0.57
CA ASP A 69 10.48 -3.97 0.38
C ASP A 69 10.54 -5.44 -0.08
N LEU A 70 9.44 -5.96 -0.64
CA LEU A 70 9.38 -7.31 -1.18
C LEU A 70 10.30 -7.50 -2.39
N LEU A 71 10.33 -6.55 -3.33
CA LEU A 71 11.14 -6.66 -4.54
C LEU A 71 12.63 -6.46 -4.26
N LEU A 72 12.98 -5.56 -3.35
CA LEU A 72 14.34 -5.38 -2.85
C LEU A 72 14.85 -6.66 -2.16
N ALA A 73 14.03 -7.30 -1.33
CA ALA A 73 14.39 -8.55 -0.67
C ALA A 73 14.65 -9.70 -1.65
N ARG A 74 14.01 -9.65 -2.82
CA ARG A 74 14.18 -10.61 -3.92
C ARG A 74 15.31 -10.25 -4.89
N GLN A 75 16.13 -9.23 -4.59
CA GLN A 75 17.20 -8.75 -5.46
C GLN A 75 16.69 -8.27 -6.83
N ASN A 76 15.48 -7.73 -6.89
CA ASN A 76 14.89 -7.14 -8.09
C ASN A 76 14.78 -5.62 -7.93
N ASP A 77 15.92 -4.96 -7.81
CA ASP A 77 16.07 -3.52 -7.53
C ASP A 77 16.02 -2.63 -8.78
N GLN A 78 16.27 -3.21 -9.96
CA GLN A 78 16.39 -2.47 -11.22
C GLN A 78 15.04 -2.06 -11.84
N ASP A 79 13.94 -2.75 -11.49
CA ASP A 79 12.64 -2.58 -12.17
C ASP A 79 11.44 -2.54 -11.19
N ILE A 80 11.63 -1.92 -10.02
CA ILE A 80 10.60 -1.84 -8.97
C ILE A 80 9.45 -0.92 -9.39
N TYR A 81 9.74 0.21 -10.05
CA TYR A 81 8.76 1.28 -10.29
C TYR A 81 8.18 1.24 -11.70
N ASN A 82 8.11 0.06 -12.31
CA ASN A 82 7.55 -0.15 -13.64
C ASN A 82 6.01 -0.03 -13.66
N ASP A 83 5.44 0.03 -14.86
CA ASP A 83 3.99 0.18 -15.04
C ASP A 83 3.18 -1.00 -14.45
N GLN A 84 3.74 -2.20 -14.46
CA GLN A 84 3.10 -3.39 -13.90
C GLN A 84 2.91 -3.24 -12.38
N ASN A 85 3.96 -2.84 -11.67
CA ASN A 85 3.95 -2.67 -10.22
C ASN A 85 3.09 -1.47 -9.83
N ARG A 86 3.14 -0.37 -10.60
CA ARG A 86 2.23 0.77 -10.42
C ARG A 86 0.77 0.37 -10.57
N ARG A 87 0.45 -0.44 -11.59
CA ARG A 87 -0.90 -0.95 -11.81
C ARG A 87 -1.34 -1.89 -10.69
N LEU A 88 -0.44 -2.75 -10.19
CA LEU A 88 -0.71 -3.61 -9.04
C LEU A 88 -1.09 -2.80 -7.80
N VAL A 89 -0.30 -1.78 -7.45
CA VAL A 89 -0.59 -0.89 -6.32
C VAL A 89 -1.95 -0.21 -6.50
N LEU A 90 -2.22 0.30 -7.71
CA LEU A 90 -3.51 0.92 -8.04
C LEU A 90 -4.69 -0.05 -7.89
N THR A 91 -4.57 -1.28 -8.39
CA THR A 91 -5.62 -2.29 -8.27
C THR A 91 -5.92 -2.63 -6.81
N ILE A 92 -4.89 -2.80 -5.98
CA ILE A 92 -5.08 -3.07 -4.55
C ILE A 92 -5.72 -1.88 -3.85
N LEU A 93 -5.26 -0.65 -4.15
CA LEU A 93 -5.84 0.58 -3.61
C LEU A 93 -7.34 0.68 -3.94
N THR A 94 -7.73 0.44 -5.20
CA THR A 94 -9.14 0.44 -5.61
C THR A 94 -9.95 -0.63 -4.87
N ALA A 95 -9.43 -1.85 -4.71
CA ALA A 95 -10.12 -2.90 -3.97
C ALA A 95 -10.33 -2.54 -2.48
N VAL A 96 -9.32 -1.93 -1.84
CA VAL A 96 -9.44 -1.43 -0.46
C VAL A 96 -10.49 -0.34 -0.37
N LEU A 97 -10.54 0.56 -1.35
CA LEU A 97 -11.54 1.62 -1.41
C LEU A 97 -12.97 1.09 -1.54
N GLU A 98 -13.18 0.12 -2.42
CA GLU A 98 -14.49 -0.52 -2.60
C GLU A 98 -14.96 -1.19 -1.29
N GLU A 99 -14.07 -1.91 -0.61
CA GLU A 99 -14.38 -2.56 0.68
C GLU A 99 -14.78 -1.53 1.75
N ILE A 100 -14.00 -0.45 1.89
CA ILE A 100 -14.27 0.60 2.88
C ILE A 100 -15.60 1.30 2.57
N GLN A 101 -15.90 1.57 1.30
CA GLN A 101 -17.19 2.16 0.89
C GLN A 101 -18.37 1.23 1.22
N GLN A 102 -18.25 -0.07 0.97
CA GLN A 102 -19.27 -1.05 1.31
C GLN A 102 -19.51 -1.08 2.82
N GLN A 103 -18.44 -1.09 3.61
CA GLN A 103 -18.53 -1.15 5.06
C GLN A 103 -19.10 0.13 5.67
N ALA A 104 -18.75 1.30 5.12
CA ALA A 104 -19.35 2.58 5.51
C ALA A 104 -20.85 2.64 5.17
N GLY A 105 -21.25 2.14 4.00
CA GLY A 105 -22.66 2.05 3.61
C GLY A 105 -23.47 1.08 4.48
N ALA A 106 -22.88 -0.04 4.87
CA ALA A 106 -23.52 -1.02 5.77
C ALA A 106 -23.74 -0.46 7.19
N GLN A 107 -22.83 0.39 7.69
CA GLN A 107 -22.97 1.02 9.01
C GLN A 107 -23.98 2.18 9.03
N ALA A 108 -24.24 2.84 7.89
CA ALA A 108 -25.23 3.92 7.80
C ALA A 108 -26.68 3.42 7.67
N GLY A 109 -26.89 2.12 7.40
CA GLY A 109 -28.21 1.49 7.25
C GLY A 109 -28.67 0.65 8.44
N ALA A 110 -27.91 0.64 9.55
CA ALA A 110 -28.20 -0.08 10.80
C ALA A 110 -28.57 0.90 11.92
#